data_AF-A0A7S0SVL5-F1
#
_entry.id   AF-A0A7S0SVL5-F1
#
_cell.length_a   1.000
_cell.length_b   1.000
_cell.length_c   1.000
_cell.angle_alpha   90.00
_cell.angle_beta   90.00
_cell.angle_gamma   90.00
#
_symmetry.space_group_name_H-M   'P 1'
#
loop_
_entity.id
_entity.type
_entity.pdbx_description
1 polymer ?
#
loop_
_entity_poly.entity_id
_entity_poly.type
_entity_poly.pdbx_seq_one_letter_code
_entity_poly.pdbx_strand_id
1 'polypeptide(L)'
;VTTEDFELGVELLLNPETCELVPDEPLTVSDLGSGVVVEATLISNIAASSRMTLFVNEVDEGTTSDVSNGDRVQVEVCTPASYGAEELFTLHYGNHDDSVTVRSHDAPPPSPPPPSPPPPSPPPPPSPPPPSPPPPSPPPPR
;
A
#
# COMPACT_ATOMS: atom_id res chain seq x y z
N VAL A 1 27.24 -27.19 -7.47
CA VAL A 1 25.99 -26.43 -7.60
C VAL A 1 25.07 -27.06 -6.58
N THR A 2 25.04 -26.48 -5.39
CA THR A 2 24.46 -27.04 -4.17
C THR A 2 23.11 -26.41 -3.97
N THR A 3 22.06 -27.25 -3.86
CA THR A 3 20.70 -26.94 -3.38
C THR A 3 20.09 -25.67 -3.97
N GLU A 4 19.21 -25.83 -4.97
CA GLU A 4 18.16 -24.84 -5.23
C GLU A 4 17.37 -24.74 -3.93
N ASP A 5 17.75 -23.76 -3.10
CA ASP A 5 17.22 -23.54 -1.78
C ASP A 5 15.78 -23.05 -1.96
N PHE A 6 14.87 -23.66 -1.22
CA PHE A 6 13.46 -23.28 -1.24
C PHE A 6 13.37 -21.86 -0.66
N GLU A 7 13.33 -20.86 -1.54
CA GLU A 7 13.33 -19.43 -1.18
C GLU A 7 12.11 -18.72 -1.83
N LEU A 8 11.06 -18.51 -1.04
CA LEU A 8 9.92 -17.62 -1.32
C LEU A 8 10.35 -16.16 -1.46
N GLY A 9 11.46 -15.76 -0.82
CA GLY A 9 12.03 -14.43 -0.88
C GLY A 9 11.94 -13.64 0.44
N VAL A 10 12.82 -12.66 0.62
CA VAL A 10 13.05 -12.01 1.93
C VAL A 10 12.06 -10.89 2.25
N GLU A 11 11.67 -10.06 1.28
CA GLU A 11 10.75 -8.93 1.50
C GLU A 11 10.13 -8.45 0.17
N LEU A 12 8.81 -8.22 0.19
CA LEU A 12 8.04 -7.65 -0.91
C LEU A 12 7.45 -6.30 -0.50
N LEU A 13 7.68 -5.27 -1.32
CA LEU A 13 7.15 -3.93 -1.09
C LEU A 13 6.18 -3.58 -2.22
N LEU A 14 4.87 -3.58 -1.92
CA LEU A 14 3.82 -3.30 -2.91
C LEU A 14 2.89 -2.18 -2.43
N ASN A 15 2.00 -1.72 -3.30
CA ASN A 15 0.90 -0.83 -2.89
C ASN A 15 -0.06 -1.57 -1.97
N PRO A 16 -0.84 -0.89 -1.10
CA PRO A 16 -1.87 -1.55 -0.29
C PRO A 16 -2.85 -2.38 -1.13
N GLU A 17 -3.33 -3.50 -0.57
CA GLU A 17 -4.31 -4.41 -1.18
C GLU A 17 -3.89 -4.97 -2.55
N THR A 18 -2.59 -5.09 -2.80
CA THR A 18 -2.03 -5.67 -4.02
C THR A 18 -1.50 -7.07 -3.73
N CYS A 19 -1.83 -8.03 -4.60
CA CYS A 19 -1.38 -9.41 -4.49
C CYS A 19 -0.26 -9.69 -5.50
N GLU A 20 0.68 -10.57 -5.12
CA GLU A 20 1.78 -11.02 -5.97
C GLU A 20 2.03 -12.52 -5.73
N LEU A 21 2.34 -13.23 -6.82
CA LEU A 21 2.75 -14.63 -6.78
C LEU A 21 4.24 -14.72 -6.50
N VAL A 22 4.61 -15.48 -5.47
CA VAL A 22 5.99 -15.66 -5.05
C VAL A 22 6.38 -17.12 -4.81
N PRO A 23 7.63 -17.49 -5.14
CA PRO A 23 8.56 -16.69 -5.95
C PRO A 23 8.07 -16.59 -7.42
N ASP A 24 8.66 -15.71 -8.25
CA ASP A 24 8.23 -15.52 -9.65
C ASP A 24 8.16 -16.84 -10.45
N GLU A 25 9.10 -17.75 -10.18
CA GLU A 25 9.09 -19.12 -10.70
C GLU A 25 8.68 -20.09 -9.60
N PRO A 26 7.77 -21.04 -9.87
CA PRO A 26 7.30 -21.96 -8.83
C PRO A 26 8.43 -22.91 -8.39
N LEU A 27 8.50 -23.12 -7.08
CA LEU A 27 9.50 -23.96 -6.43
C LEU A 27 9.17 -25.43 -6.67
N THR A 28 10.17 -26.26 -6.97
CA THR A 28 9.95 -27.69 -7.15
C THR A 28 10.15 -28.41 -5.82
N VAL A 29 9.10 -29.09 -5.35
CA VAL A 29 9.15 -29.91 -4.14
C VAL A 29 10.14 -31.06 -4.35
N SER A 30 11.09 -31.17 -3.43
CA SER A 30 12.15 -32.17 -3.45
C SER A 30 12.50 -32.62 -2.02
N ASP A 31 13.39 -33.60 -1.90
CA ASP A 31 13.93 -34.10 -0.62
C ASP A 31 12.93 -34.71 0.38
N LEU A 32 11.69 -35.01 -0.02
CA LEU A 32 10.72 -35.71 0.85
C LEU A 32 10.99 -37.22 1.01
N GLY A 33 11.82 -37.80 0.14
CA GLY A 33 11.97 -39.25 0.00
C GLY A 33 10.99 -39.88 -1.00
N SER A 34 11.33 -41.07 -1.51
CA SER A 34 10.58 -41.71 -2.60
C SER A 34 9.17 -42.14 -2.17
N GLY A 35 8.14 -41.64 -2.86
CA GLY A 35 6.74 -42.01 -2.63
C GLY A 35 6.12 -41.40 -1.36
N VAL A 36 6.78 -40.40 -0.78
CA VAL A 36 6.28 -39.66 0.37
C VAL A 36 5.40 -38.51 -0.12
N VAL A 37 4.26 -38.34 0.55
CA VAL A 37 3.34 -37.22 0.39
C VAL A 37 3.23 -36.55 1.75
N VAL A 38 3.32 -35.23 1.79
CA VAL A 38 3.21 -34.41 3.00
C VAL A 38 2.21 -33.30 2.77
N GLU A 39 1.59 -32.81 3.85
CA GLU A 39 0.77 -31.60 3.79
C GLU A 39 1.69 -30.38 3.70
N ALA A 40 1.46 -29.54 2.70
CA ALA A 40 1.96 -28.18 2.64
C ALA A 40 0.94 -27.25 3.32
N THR A 41 1.40 -26.40 4.21
CA THR A 41 0.56 -25.44 4.96
C THR A 41 1.11 -24.04 4.77
N LEU A 42 0.29 -23.13 4.25
CA LEU A 42 0.57 -21.71 4.18
C LEU A 42 -0.10 -21.02 5.37
N ILE A 43 0.69 -20.38 6.22
CA ILE A 43 0.23 -19.64 7.39
C ILE A 43 0.69 -18.19 7.34
N SER A 44 0.03 -17.34 8.12
CA SER A 44 0.46 -15.97 8.37
C SER A 44 0.63 -15.73 9.87
N ASN A 45 1.43 -14.72 10.21
CA ASN A 45 1.55 -14.24 11.58
C ASN A 45 0.25 -13.59 12.11
N ILE A 46 -0.69 -13.25 11.22
CA ILE A 46 -2.01 -12.72 11.56
C ILE A 46 -3.04 -13.86 11.49
N ALA A 47 -3.65 -14.18 12.64
CA ALA A 47 -4.64 -15.24 12.69
C ALA A 47 -5.81 -15.00 11.72
N ALA A 48 -6.17 -16.03 10.94
CA ALA A 48 -7.24 -16.01 9.96
C ALA A 48 -7.08 -14.97 8.83
N SER A 49 -5.84 -14.62 8.46
CA SER A 49 -5.61 -13.83 7.26
C SER A 49 -6.17 -14.55 6.02
N SER A 50 -6.94 -13.80 5.21
CA SER A 50 -7.49 -14.26 3.94
C SER A 50 -6.73 -13.68 2.74
N ARG A 51 -5.47 -13.30 2.96
CA ARG A 51 -4.62 -12.54 2.03
C ARG A 51 -3.48 -13.39 1.47
N MET A 52 -3.70 -14.70 1.44
CA MET A 52 -2.74 -15.68 1.00
C MET A 52 -3.45 -16.85 0.34
N THR A 53 -2.83 -17.41 -0.68
CA THR A 53 -3.31 -18.60 -1.41
C THR A 53 -2.11 -19.46 -1.80
N LEU A 54 -2.17 -20.76 -1.52
CA LEU A 54 -1.21 -21.76 -1.97
C LEU A 54 -1.64 -22.27 -3.35
N PHE A 55 -0.70 -22.28 -4.28
CA PHE A 55 -0.85 -22.90 -5.59
C PHE A 55 0.04 -24.14 -5.68
N VAL A 56 -0.54 -25.27 -6.09
CA VAL A 56 0.19 -26.51 -6.37
C VAL A 56 -0.05 -26.89 -7.83
N ASN A 57 1.02 -27.03 -8.60
CA ASN A 57 0.98 -27.26 -10.05
C ASN A 57 0.07 -26.25 -10.78
N GLU A 58 0.16 -24.97 -10.40
CA GLU A 58 -0.62 -23.86 -10.95
C GLU A 58 -2.13 -23.91 -10.62
N VAL A 59 -2.54 -24.78 -9.70
CA VAL A 59 -3.93 -24.90 -9.21
C VAL A 59 -4.06 -24.23 -7.84
N ASP A 60 -5.11 -23.42 -7.65
CA ASP A 60 -5.48 -22.85 -6.35
C ASP A 60 -5.95 -23.95 -5.39
N GLU A 61 -5.23 -24.10 -4.29
CA GLU A 61 -5.50 -25.09 -3.25
C GLU A 61 -5.88 -24.44 -1.90
N GLY A 62 -6.16 -23.14 -1.90
CA GLY A 62 -6.46 -22.39 -0.68
C GLY A 62 -5.24 -22.19 0.22
N THR A 63 -5.14 -22.87 1.36
CA THR A 63 -4.02 -22.66 2.32
C THR A 63 -3.32 -23.95 2.72
N THR A 64 -3.84 -25.09 2.27
CA THR A 64 -3.30 -26.41 2.60
C THR A 64 -3.48 -27.34 1.41
N SER A 65 -2.46 -28.12 1.07
CA SER A 65 -2.58 -29.15 0.03
C SER A 65 -1.58 -30.28 0.25
N ASP A 66 -1.87 -31.45 -0.27
CA ASP A 66 -0.94 -32.58 -0.28
C ASP A 66 0.09 -32.40 -1.41
N VAL A 67 1.38 -32.44 -1.07
CA VAL A 67 2.49 -32.28 -2.03
C VAL A 67 3.45 -33.46 -1.97
N SER A 68 4.10 -33.72 -3.09
CA SER A 68 5.05 -34.81 -3.32
C SER A 68 6.23 -34.36 -4.18
N ASN A 69 7.31 -35.15 -4.21
CA ASN A 69 8.50 -34.80 -4.99
C ASN A 69 8.16 -34.63 -6.48
N GLY A 70 8.50 -33.46 -7.04
CA GLY A 70 8.22 -33.06 -8.41
C GLY A 70 7.02 -32.13 -8.58
N ASP A 71 6.21 -31.93 -7.55
CA ASP A 71 5.16 -30.91 -7.55
C ASP A 71 5.76 -29.50 -7.55
N ARG A 72 5.06 -28.56 -8.17
CA ARG A 72 5.46 -27.16 -8.28
C ARG A 72 4.62 -26.32 -7.33
N VAL A 73 5.24 -25.63 -6.38
CA VAL A 73 4.54 -24.82 -5.38
C VAL A 73 4.84 -23.34 -5.56
N GLN A 74 3.80 -22.52 -5.41
CA GLN A 74 3.89 -21.06 -5.42
C GLN A 74 2.84 -20.53 -4.44
N VAL A 75 3.04 -19.32 -3.92
CA VAL A 75 2.05 -18.69 -3.05
C VAL A 75 1.67 -17.33 -3.60
N GLU A 76 0.39 -17.01 -3.64
CA GLU A 76 -0.06 -15.63 -3.80
C GLU A 76 -0.19 -15.01 -2.42
N VAL A 77 0.39 -13.83 -2.23
CA VAL A 77 0.31 -13.09 -0.97
C VAL A 77 -0.05 -11.64 -1.25
N CYS A 78 -0.86 -11.03 -0.38
CA CYS A 78 -1.34 -9.67 -0.58
C CYS A 78 -0.86 -8.71 0.52
N THR A 79 -0.48 -7.49 0.16
CA THR A 79 -0.09 -6.41 1.08
C THR A 79 -1.24 -5.85 1.91
N PRO A 80 -1.02 -5.48 3.18
CA PRO A 80 -2.06 -4.93 4.06
C PRO A 80 -2.81 -3.75 3.46
N ALA A 81 -4.09 -3.58 3.81
CA ALA A 81 -4.86 -2.41 3.37
C ALA A 81 -4.35 -1.08 3.97
N SER A 82 -3.61 -1.16 5.07
CA SER A 82 -3.01 0.01 5.72
C SER A 82 -1.63 0.29 5.15
N TYR A 83 -1.37 1.56 4.83
CA TYR A 83 -0.03 2.02 4.44
C TYR A 83 1.01 1.73 5.54
N GLY A 84 2.20 1.33 5.13
CA GLY A 84 3.33 1.05 6.02
C GLY A 84 3.18 -0.20 6.89
N ALA A 85 2.06 -0.94 6.78
CA ALA A 85 1.86 -2.18 7.52
C ALA A 85 2.53 -3.36 6.80
N GLU A 86 2.90 -4.37 7.59
CA GLU A 86 3.58 -5.58 7.14
C GLU A 86 2.87 -6.83 7.64
N GLU A 87 3.02 -7.93 6.90
CA GLU A 87 2.53 -9.26 7.23
C GLU A 87 3.56 -10.32 6.82
N LEU A 88 3.76 -11.33 7.67
CA LEU A 88 4.69 -12.42 7.43
C LEU A 88 3.89 -13.67 7.06
N PHE A 89 4.20 -14.24 5.90
CA PHE A 89 3.64 -15.51 5.45
C PHE A 89 4.71 -16.59 5.52
N THR A 90 4.34 -17.80 5.91
CA THR A 90 5.25 -18.94 6.05
C THR A 90 4.63 -20.15 5.37
N LEU A 91 5.37 -20.75 4.42
CA LEU A 91 5.01 -22.03 3.82
C LEU A 91 5.82 -23.12 4.51
N HIS A 92 5.12 -24.09 5.08
CA HIS A 92 5.68 -25.28 5.68
C HIS A 92 5.32 -26.50 4.83
N TYR A 93 6.28 -27.38 4.53
CA TYR A 93 6.00 -28.71 4.00
C TYR A 93 7.07 -29.71 4.45
N GLY A 94 6.66 -30.82 5.06
CA GLY A 94 7.58 -31.83 5.57
C GLY A 94 8.53 -31.28 6.64
N ASN A 95 9.81 -31.07 6.30
CA ASN A 95 10.82 -30.46 7.18
C ASN A 95 11.35 -29.12 6.64
N HIS A 96 10.67 -28.56 5.65
CA HIS A 96 11.02 -27.30 5.01
C HIS A 96 10.07 -26.22 5.52
N ASP A 97 10.65 -25.09 5.88
CA ASP A 97 9.96 -23.90 6.29
C ASP A 97 10.64 -22.73 5.57
N ASP A 98 9.85 -21.92 4.87
CA ASP A 98 10.33 -20.64 4.40
C ASP A 98 9.24 -19.58 4.48
N SER A 99 9.66 -18.32 4.50
CA SER A 99 8.80 -17.21 4.81
C SER A 99 9.10 -15.98 3.98
N VAL A 100 8.04 -15.23 3.66
CA VAL A 100 8.11 -13.96 2.96
C VAL A 100 7.40 -12.88 3.76
N THR A 101 8.08 -11.74 3.92
CA THR A 101 7.48 -10.54 4.53
C THR A 101 6.92 -9.65 3.44
N VAL A 102 5.67 -9.25 3.57
CA VAL A 102 4.96 -8.41 2.60
C VAL A 102 4.59 -7.10 3.28
N ARG A 103 5.04 -5.98 2.73
CA ARG A 103 4.84 -4.65 3.29
C ARG A 103 4.17 -3.72 2.29
N SER A 104 3.20 -2.95 2.79
CA SER A 104 2.58 -1.87 2.02
C SER A 104 3.47 -0.64 2.02
N HIS A 105 3.55 0.06 0.89
CA HIS A 105 4.17 1.39 0.81
C HIS A 105 3.64 2.35 1.89
N ASP A 106 4.44 3.34 2.24
CA ASP A 106 4.03 4.44 3.12
C ASP A 106 3.00 5.35 2.43
N ALA A 107 2.18 6.02 3.24
CA ALA A 107 1.19 6.96 2.71
C ALA A 107 1.91 8.15 2.04
N PRO A 108 1.39 8.65 0.91
CA PRO A 108 1.94 9.85 0.31
C PRO A 108 1.85 11.03 1.29
N PRO A 109 2.80 11.98 1.24
CA PRO A 109 2.74 13.16 2.10
C PRO A 109 1.45 13.96 1.83
N PRO A 110 0.89 14.64 2.85
CA PRO A 110 -0.30 15.46 2.67
C PRO A 110 -0.03 16.62 1.70
N SER A 111 -1.05 16.98 0.92
CA SER A 111 -0.99 18.16 0.05
C SER A 111 -0.70 19.43 0.84
N PRO A 112 0.06 20.38 0.29
CA PRO A 112 0.28 21.67 0.93
C PRO A 112 -1.05 22.42 1.10
N PRO A 113 -1.17 23.26 2.14
CA PRO A 113 -2.36 24.09 2.32
C PRO A 113 -2.53 25.05 1.14
N PRO A 114 -3.79 25.44 0.81
CA PRO A 114 -4.03 26.45 -0.22
C PRO A 114 -3.39 27.79 0.18
N PRO A 115 -3.00 28.62 -0.82
CA PRO A 115 -2.49 29.96 -0.54
C PRO A 115 -3.54 30.80 0.19
N SER A 116 -3.10 31.67 1.10
CA SER A 116 -3.98 32.62 1.79
C SER A 116 -4.64 33.58 0.79
N PRO A 117 -5.92 33.97 0.99
CA PRO A 117 -6.57 34.96 0.14
C PRO A 117 -5.88 36.33 0.27
N PRO A 118 -5.93 37.18 -0.77
CA PRO A 118 -5.40 38.54 -0.69
C PRO A 118 -6.15 39.35 0.38
N PRO A 119 -5.51 40.36 1.01
CA PRO A 119 -6.17 41.24 1.96
C PRO A 119 -7.31 42.03 1.30
N PRO A 120 -8.37 42.41 2.05
CA PRO A 120 -9.45 43.23 1.51
C PRO A 120 -8.92 44.59 1.06
N SER A 121 -9.50 45.12 -0.02
CA SER A 121 -9.19 46.46 -0.52
C SER A 121 -9.47 47.53 0.55
N PRO A 122 -8.63 48.58 0.67
CA PRO A 122 -8.89 49.68 1.58
C PRO A 122 -10.18 50.43 1.19
N PRO A 123 -10.88 51.05 2.16
CA PRO A 123 -12.06 51.87 1.87
C PRO A 123 -11.69 53.07 0.97
N PRO A 124 -12.64 53.55 0.14
CA PRO A 124 -12.42 54.74 -0.69
C PRO A 124 -12.16 55.98 0.18
N PRO A 125 -11.38 56.96 -0.32
CA PRO A 125 -11.15 58.22 0.38
C PRO A 125 -12.47 59.01 0.56
N PRO A 126 -12.59 59.83 1.62
CA PRO A 126 -13.75 60.69 1.82
C PRO A 126 -13.91 61.70 0.68
N SER A 127 -15.15 62.01 0.32
CA SER A 127 -15.48 63.05 -0.66
C SER A 127 -14.96 64.43 -0.21
N PRO A 128 -14.49 65.28 -1.14
CA PRO A 128 -14.07 66.64 -0.81
C PRO A 128 -15.25 67.48 -0.27
N PRO A 129 -14.99 68.47 0.60
CA PRO A 129 -16.02 69.37 1.09
C PRO A 129 -16.65 70.17 -0.07
N PRO A 130 -17.93 70.57 0.04
CA PRO A 130 -18.57 71.41 -0.95
C PRO A 130 -17.90 72.79 -1.05
N PRO A 131 -17.93 73.44 -2.22
CA PRO A 131 -17.40 74.78 -2.39
C PRO A 131 -18.13 75.78 -1.48
N SER A 132 -17.39 76.78 -0.97
CA SER A 132 -17.97 77.85 -0.15
C SER A 132 -19.01 78.64 -0.94
N PRO A 133 -20.11 79.07 -0.30
CA PRO A 133 -21.11 79.92 -0.95
C PRO A 133 -20.48 81.26 -1.38
N PRO A 134 -20.98 81.88 -2.46
CA PRO A 134 -20.53 83.20 -2.89
C PRO A 134 -20.83 84.25 -1.80
N PRO A 135 -20.00 85.31 -1.69
CA PRO A 135 -20.24 86.39 -0.76
C PRO A 135 -21.57 87.10 -1.08
N PRO A 136 -22.28 87.63 -0.07
CA PRO A 136 -23.49 88.40 -0.27
C PRO A 136 -23.20 89.66 -1.09
N SER A 137 -24.11 89.98 -2.01
CA SER A 137 -24.05 91.21 -2.81
C SER A 137 -24.05 92.45 -1.90
N PRO A 138 -23.30 93.51 -2.24
CA PRO A 138 -23.35 94.76 -1.51
C PRO A 138 -24.75 95.38 -1.58
N PRO A 139 -25.20 96.08 -0.52
CA PRO A 139 -26.49 96.77 -0.52
C PRO A 139 -26.52 97.87 -1.61
N PRO A 140 -27.69 98.13 -2.22
CA PRO A 140 -27.84 99.19 -3.20
C PRO A 140 -27.60 100.58 -2.58
N PRO A 141 -26.96 101.51 -3.31
CA PRO A 141 -26.78 102.90 -2.87
C PRO A 141 -28.13 103.61 -2.70
N ARG A 142 -28.25 104.43 -1.65
CA ARG A 142 -29.41 105.29 -1.37
C ARG A 142 -29.37 106.59 -2.16
#